data_AF-A0AAV2MWW9-F1
#
_entry.id   AF-A0AAV2MWW9-F1
#
_cell.length_a   1.000
_cell.length_b   1.000
_cell.length_c   1.000
_cell.angle_alpha   90.00
_cell.angle_beta   90.00
_cell.angle_gamma   90.00
#
_symmetry.space_group_name_H-M   'P 1'
#
loop_
_entity.id
_entity.type
_entity.pdbx_description
1 polymer ?
#
loop_
_entity_poly.entity_id
_entity_poly.type
_entity_poly.pdbx_seq_one_letter_code
_entity_poly.pdbx_strand_id
1 'polypeptide(L)'
;MPQIPNETKWNSHPECVRTFVANYHKYREIALEQDNEFNDSISNILNDMAIYSESVYLEEQLSIVASALNILQRESTSISEAVDVWSKLLKEEVLKSYKIFFQKRFNQAITPVHLLAHIMDPKYNREHLSTEQEDIAEEWISNNYPEYLPGIMAFKIKDDEFFPKTMLQENVINGFSSSKWWKIMEKKLRNPLNCQEDSAISFQICCLVLRLRHPLSDFFQLLILFGRNYEIDSE
;
A
#
# COMPACT_ATOMS: atom_id res chain seq x y z
N MET A 1 -18.97 20.26 15.74
CA MET A 1 -19.17 19.67 14.40
C MET A 1 -20.18 18.54 14.53
N PRO A 2 -21.20 18.46 13.66
CA PRO A 2 -22.08 17.29 13.65
C PRO A 2 -21.24 16.06 13.28
N GLN A 3 -21.35 14.98 14.06
CA GLN A 3 -20.72 13.70 13.74
C GLN A 3 -21.52 13.06 12.60
N ILE A 4 -21.10 13.34 11.36
CA ILE A 4 -21.54 12.59 10.20
C ILE A 4 -20.80 11.24 10.26
N PRO A 5 -21.44 10.09 9.97
CA PRO A 5 -20.76 8.80 9.97
C PRO A 5 -19.58 8.82 8.98
N ASN A 6 -18.35 8.94 9.48
CA ASN A 6 -17.14 8.79 8.67
C ASN A 6 -16.93 7.31 8.36
N GLU A 7 -16.66 6.98 7.09
CA GLU A 7 -16.08 5.75 6.50
C GLU A 7 -16.10 4.44 7.31
N THR A 8 -17.16 4.21 8.07
CA THR A 8 -17.28 3.09 9.04
C THR A 8 -17.53 1.76 8.33
N LYS A 9 -17.65 1.77 7.00
CA LYS A 9 -18.06 0.61 6.20
C LYS A 9 -16.97 -0.45 6.04
N TRP A 10 -15.69 -0.06 6.00
CA TRP A 10 -14.60 -0.99 5.71
C TRP A 10 -14.10 -1.71 6.96
N ASN A 11 -14.10 -1.02 8.10
CA ASN A 11 -13.62 -1.57 9.37
C ASN A 11 -14.72 -2.21 10.23
N SER A 12 -15.98 -2.21 9.78
CA SER A 12 -17.09 -2.82 10.53
C SER A 12 -16.93 -4.33 10.74
N HIS A 13 -16.48 -5.05 9.72
CA HIS A 13 -16.27 -6.50 9.81
C HIS A 13 -15.08 -6.85 10.72
N PRO A 14 -13.87 -6.27 10.54
CA PRO A 14 -12.77 -6.44 11.48
C PRO A 14 -13.17 -6.11 12.92
N GLU A 15 -13.87 -5.00 13.13
CA GLU A 15 -14.27 -4.55 14.48
C GLU A 15 -15.31 -5.49 15.12
N CYS A 16 -16.23 -6.03 14.33
CA CYS A 16 -17.21 -7.01 14.79
C CYS A 16 -16.52 -8.30 15.27
N VAL A 17 -15.63 -8.87 14.45
CA VAL A 17 -14.90 -10.09 14.79
C VAL A 17 -13.99 -9.85 15.99
N ARG A 18 -13.28 -8.72 16.03
CA ARG A 18 -12.44 -8.31 17.17
C ARG A 18 -13.24 -8.20 18.46
N THR A 19 -14.43 -7.61 18.40
CA THR A 19 -15.33 -7.49 19.55
C THR A 19 -15.83 -8.86 20.01
N PHE A 20 -16.18 -9.73 19.06
CA PHE A 20 -16.56 -11.11 19.35
C PHE A 20 -15.45 -11.86 20.08
N VAL A 21 -14.25 -11.88 19.51
CA VAL A 21 -13.07 -12.58 20.07
C VAL A 21 -12.71 -12.04 21.46
N ALA A 22 -12.67 -10.72 21.63
CA ALA A 22 -12.29 -10.08 22.89
C ALA A 22 -13.28 -10.32 24.03
N ASN A 23 -14.57 -10.52 23.72
CA ASN A 23 -15.63 -10.68 24.72
C ASN A 23 -16.22 -12.11 24.76
N TYR A 24 -15.65 -13.05 24.01
CA TYR A 24 -16.16 -14.43 23.88
C TYR A 24 -16.48 -15.10 25.22
N HIS A 25 -15.57 -15.02 26.20
CA HIS A 25 -15.79 -15.60 27.52
C HIS A 25 -16.98 -15.00 28.27
N LYS A 26 -17.21 -13.69 28.12
CA LYS A 26 -18.38 -13.02 28.72
C LYS A 26 -19.67 -13.44 28.03
N TYR A 27 -19.66 -13.60 26.71
CA TYR A 27 -20.82 -14.09 25.98
C TYR A 27 -21.19 -15.51 26.41
N ARG A 28 -20.20 -16.38 26.64
CA ARG A 28 -20.44 -17.73 27.18
C ARG A 28 -20.99 -17.71 28.60
N GLU A 29 -20.48 -16.85 29.48
CA GLU A 29 -20.97 -16.70 30.85
C GLU A 29 -22.45 -16.27 30.85
N ILE A 30 -22.81 -15.25 30.08
CA ILE A 30 -24.19 -14.78 29.93
C ILE A 30 -25.12 -15.88 29.40
N ALA A 31 -24.66 -16.65 28.41
CA ALA A 31 -25.44 -17.75 27.84
C ALA A 31 -25.70 -18.85 28.88
N LEU A 32 -24.72 -19.18 29.73
CA LEU A 32 -24.86 -20.17 30.81
C LEU A 32 -25.78 -19.68 31.93
N GLU A 33 -25.80 -18.39 32.24
CA GLU A 33 -26.68 -17.81 33.27
C GLU A 33 -28.16 -17.79 32.85
N GLN A 34 -28.43 -17.73 31.54
CA GLN A 34 -29.78 -17.62 30.97
C GLN A 34 -30.28 -18.92 30.32
N ASP A 35 -29.73 -20.07 30.69
CA ASP A 35 -29.85 -21.38 30.03
C ASP A 35 -31.29 -21.81 29.63
N ASN A 36 -32.32 -21.35 30.35
CA ASN A 36 -33.73 -21.67 30.05
C ASN A 36 -34.45 -20.71 29.09
N GLU A 37 -33.87 -19.53 28.78
CA GLU A 37 -34.45 -18.52 27.87
C GLU A 37 -33.52 -18.15 26.70
N PHE A 38 -32.29 -18.68 26.70
CA PHE A 38 -31.29 -18.34 25.69
C PHE A 38 -31.54 -19.08 24.37
N ASN A 39 -31.23 -18.41 23.26
CA ASN A 39 -31.47 -18.97 21.93
C ASN A 39 -30.52 -20.15 21.63
N ASP A 40 -31.08 -21.34 21.36
CA ASP A 40 -30.33 -22.57 21.09
C ASP A 40 -29.30 -22.42 19.96
N SER A 41 -29.63 -21.68 18.89
CA SER A 41 -28.71 -21.46 17.76
C SER A 41 -27.47 -20.68 18.18
N ILE A 42 -27.66 -19.62 18.99
CA ILE A 42 -26.55 -18.80 19.51
C ILE A 42 -25.74 -19.60 20.54
N SER A 43 -26.41 -20.39 21.39
CA SER A 43 -25.73 -21.26 22.36
C SER A 43 -24.83 -22.28 21.67
N ASN A 44 -25.30 -22.89 20.58
CA ASN A 44 -24.51 -23.82 19.78
C ASN A 44 -23.28 -23.14 19.17
N ILE A 45 -23.41 -21.93 18.63
CA ILE A 45 -22.28 -21.16 18.10
C ILE A 45 -21.27 -20.81 19.19
N LEU A 46 -21.74 -20.38 20.38
CA LEU A 46 -20.86 -19.99 21.48
C LEU A 46 -20.13 -21.17 22.12
N ASN A 47 -20.73 -22.37 22.10
CA ASN A 47 -20.10 -23.58 22.63
C ASN A 47 -19.21 -24.30 21.61
N ASP A 48 -19.29 -23.93 20.33
CA ASP A 48 -18.41 -24.46 19.30
C ASP A 48 -17.03 -23.78 19.36
N MET A 49 -16.06 -24.52 19.92
CA MET A 49 -14.68 -24.07 20.02
C MET A 49 -13.99 -23.91 18.65
N ALA A 50 -14.44 -24.64 17.63
CA ALA A 50 -13.89 -24.49 16.27
C ALA A 50 -14.27 -23.13 15.69
N ILE A 51 -15.53 -22.68 15.88
CA ILE A 51 -15.96 -21.34 15.46
C ILE A 51 -15.13 -20.26 16.16
N TYR A 52 -14.86 -20.43 17.45
CA TYR A 52 -14.02 -19.48 18.19
C TYR A 52 -12.58 -19.43 17.64
N SER A 53 -11.94 -20.58 17.44
CA SER A 53 -10.57 -20.63 16.90
C SER A 53 -10.47 -20.04 15.49
N GLU A 54 -11.45 -20.33 14.63
CA GLU A 54 -11.51 -19.74 13.29
C GLU A 54 -11.76 -18.23 13.34
N SER A 55 -12.54 -17.75 14.32
CA SER A 55 -12.77 -16.32 14.52
C SER A 55 -11.50 -15.58 14.95
N VAL A 56 -10.65 -16.20 15.78
CA VAL A 56 -9.34 -15.66 16.16
C VAL A 56 -8.43 -15.53 14.93
N TYR A 57 -8.37 -16.58 14.11
CA TYR A 57 -7.57 -16.55 12.89
C TYR A 57 -8.09 -15.53 11.86
N LEU A 58 -9.41 -15.44 11.72
CA LEU A 58 -10.05 -14.43 10.86
C LEU A 58 -9.77 -13.01 11.35
N GLU A 59 -9.76 -12.78 12.66
CA GLU A 59 -9.40 -11.47 13.25
C GLU A 59 -7.98 -11.07 12.85
N GLU A 60 -7.02 -11.98 12.97
CA GLU A 60 -5.64 -11.75 12.58
C GLU A 60 -5.54 -11.34 11.10
N GLN A 61 -6.20 -12.09 10.21
CA GLN A 61 -6.25 -11.80 8.77
C GLN A 61 -6.88 -10.44 8.48
N LEU A 62 -8.04 -10.16 9.07
CA LEU A 62 -8.77 -8.90 8.87
C LEU A 62 -8.00 -7.70 9.42
N SER A 63 -7.25 -7.87 10.51
CA SER A 63 -6.45 -6.79 11.11
C SER A 63 -5.36 -6.29 10.15
N ILE A 64 -4.71 -7.21 9.42
CA ILE A 64 -3.67 -6.90 8.42
C ILE A 64 -4.29 -6.11 7.26
N VAL A 65 -5.43 -6.59 6.75
CA VAL A 65 -6.15 -5.92 5.64
C VAL A 65 -6.65 -4.54 6.07
N ALA A 66 -7.22 -4.42 7.27
CA ALA A 66 -7.69 -3.15 7.81
C ALA A 66 -6.56 -2.15 7.98
N SER A 67 -5.39 -2.59 8.47
CA SER A 67 -4.19 -1.76 8.57
C SER A 67 -3.72 -1.25 7.21
N ALA A 68 -3.68 -2.13 6.20
CA ALA A 68 -3.34 -1.76 4.83
C ALA A 68 -4.33 -0.73 4.25
N LEU A 69 -5.63 -0.95 4.41
CA LEU A 69 -6.66 -0.01 3.97
C LEU A 69 -6.51 1.35 4.67
N ASN A 70 -6.29 1.36 5.98
CA ASN A 70 -6.06 2.58 6.74
C ASN A 70 -4.82 3.34 6.26
N ILE A 71 -3.79 2.67 5.72
CA ILE A 71 -2.66 3.36 5.09
C ILE A 71 -3.11 3.91 3.73
N LEU A 72 -3.69 3.09 2.87
CA LEU A 72 -4.10 3.49 1.52
C LEU A 72 -5.12 4.64 1.49
N GLN A 73 -5.94 4.78 2.53
CA GLN A 73 -6.95 5.82 2.65
C GLN A 73 -6.43 7.13 3.24
N ARG A 74 -5.20 7.19 3.78
CA ARG A 74 -4.65 8.45 4.30
C ARG A 74 -4.45 9.44 3.16
N GLU A 75 -4.85 10.69 3.39
CA GLU A 75 -4.60 11.79 2.46
C GLU A 75 -3.11 12.02 2.15
N SER A 76 -2.22 11.58 3.05
CA SER A 76 -0.78 11.75 2.91
C SER A 76 -0.06 10.59 2.20
N THR A 77 -0.76 9.50 1.88
CA THR A 77 -0.14 8.30 1.29
C THR A 77 0.36 8.60 -0.12
N SER A 78 1.60 8.22 -0.41
CA SER A 78 2.16 8.33 -1.77
C SER A 78 1.83 7.11 -2.62
N ILE A 79 1.90 7.27 -3.94
CA ILE A 79 1.78 6.15 -4.89
C ILE A 79 2.80 5.04 -4.58
N SER A 80 4.03 5.41 -4.26
CA SER A 80 5.09 4.48 -3.89
C SER A 80 4.78 3.70 -2.61
N GLU A 81 4.23 4.36 -1.59
CA GLU A 81 3.78 3.72 -0.35
C GLU A 81 2.58 2.79 -0.61
N ALA A 82 1.67 3.16 -1.52
CA ALA A 82 0.58 2.28 -1.91
C ALA A 82 1.08 0.98 -2.57
N VAL A 83 2.07 1.07 -3.46
CA VAL A 83 2.72 -0.11 -4.08
C VAL A 83 3.43 -0.97 -3.02
N ASP A 84 4.08 -0.36 -2.04
CA ASP A 84 4.73 -1.06 -0.93
C ASP A 84 3.72 -1.86 -0.08
N VAL A 85 2.61 -1.22 0.29
CA VAL A 85 1.52 -1.86 1.06
C VAL A 85 0.98 -3.07 0.31
N TRP A 86 0.69 -2.91 -0.99
CA TRP A 86 0.24 -4.00 -1.84
C TRP A 86 1.26 -5.14 -1.94
N SER A 87 2.54 -4.81 -2.10
CA SER A 87 3.62 -5.80 -2.20
C SER A 87 3.80 -6.58 -0.90
N LYS A 88 3.60 -5.94 0.26
CA LYS A 88 3.57 -6.59 1.58
C LYS A 88 2.38 -7.54 1.72
N LEU A 89 1.17 -7.10 1.34
CA LEU A 89 -0.02 -7.95 1.38
C LEU A 89 0.14 -9.25 0.56
N LEU A 90 0.80 -9.18 -0.60
CA LEU A 90 1.04 -10.36 -1.45
C LEU A 90 2.05 -11.36 -0.88
N LYS A 91 2.87 -10.93 0.08
CA LYS A 91 3.91 -11.73 0.74
C LYS A 91 3.50 -12.23 2.13
N GLU A 92 2.36 -11.77 2.65
CA GLU A 92 1.90 -12.12 3.98
C GLU A 92 1.43 -13.58 4.04
N GLU A 93 2.06 -14.37 4.91
CA GLU A 93 1.78 -15.82 5.00
C GLU A 93 0.40 -16.10 5.61
N VAL A 94 -0.05 -15.26 6.54
CA VAL A 94 -1.40 -15.36 7.15
C VAL A 94 -2.50 -15.20 6.09
N LEU A 95 -2.22 -14.47 5.01
CA LEU A 95 -3.15 -14.20 3.91
C LEU A 95 -2.97 -15.13 2.70
N LYS A 96 -2.16 -16.18 2.82
CA LYS A 96 -1.78 -17.06 1.70
C LYS A 96 -2.98 -17.67 0.97
N SER A 97 -4.04 -18.05 1.69
CA SER A 97 -5.28 -18.58 1.11
C SER A 97 -6.00 -17.58 0.19
N TYR A 98 -5.81 -16.29 0.43
CA TYR A 98 -6.42 -15.20 -0.34
C TYR A 98 -5.50 -14.58 -1.39
N LYS A 99 -4.26 -15.08 -1.52
CA LYS A 99 -3.23 -14.51 -2.40
C LYS A 99 -3.71 -14.29 -3.84
N ILE A 100 -4.49 -15.23 -4.39
CA ILE A 100 -5.05 -15.13 -5.75
C ILE A 100 -5.97 -13.90 -5.89
N PHE A 101 -6.79 -13.62 -4.88
CA PHE A 101 -7.68 -12.46 -4.89
C PHE A 101 -6.90 -11.16 -4.79
N PHE A 102 -5.90 -11.10 -3.91
CA PHE A 102 -5.01 -9.94 -3.81
C PHE A 102 -4.22 -9.72 -5.10
N GLN A 103 -3.70 -10.77 -5.73
CA GLN A 103 -2.97 -10.66 -7.00
C GLN A 103 -3.87 -10.13 -8.12
N LYS A 104 -5.11 -10.63 -8.20
CA LYS A 104 -6.09 -10.14 -9.17
C LYS A 104 -6.35 -8.65 -8.98
N ARG A 105 -6.55 -8.19 -7.74
CA ARG A 105 -6.79 -6.77 -7.43
C ARG A 105 -5.55 -5.92 -7.66
N PHE A 106 -4.37 -6.42 -7.32
CA PHE A 106 -3.09 -5.78 -7.61
C PHE A 106 -2.96 -5.50 -9.11
N ASN A 107 -3.17 -6.52 -9.95
CA ASN A 107 -3.06 -6.39 -11.41
C ASN A 107 -4.11 -5.45 -12.02
N GLN A 108 -5.24 -5.22 -11.35
CA GLN A 108 -6.26 -4.25 -11.77
C GLN A 108 -5.89 -2.81 -11.40
N ALA A 109 -5.20 -2.62 -10.28
CA ALA A 109 -4.94 -1.30 -9.72
C ALA A 109 -3.56 -0.75 -10.06
N ILE A 110 -2.54 -1.61 -10.11
CA ILE A 110 -1.15 -1.21 -10.32
C ILE A 110 -0.84 -1.18 -11.80
N THR A 111 -0.30 -0.05 -12.24
CA THR A 111 0.20 0.17 -13.61
C THR A 111 1.72 0.37 -13.59
N PRO A 112 2.41 0.29 -14.74
CA PRO A 112 3.87 0.46 -14.81
C PRO A 112 4.36 1.79 -14.21
N VAL A 113 3.56 2.85 -14.31
CA VAL A 113 3.87 4.18 -13.73
C VAL A 113 3.92 4.13 -12.20
N HIS A 114 3.04 3.35 -11.57
CA HIS A 114 3.04 3.19 -10.11
C HIS A 114 4.30 2.43 -9.65
N LEU A 115 4.68 1.37 -10.37
CA LEU A 115 5.91 0.62 -10.14
C LEU A 115 7.14 1.51 -10.29
N LEU A 116 7.19 2.32 -11.35
CA LEU A 116 8.26 3.29 -11.56
C LEU A 116 8.33 4.32 -10.41
N ALA A 117 7.19 4.84 -9.95
CA ALA A 117 7.17 5.77 -8.82
C ALA A 117 7.70 5.12 -7.52
N HIS A 118 7.50 3.82 -7.34
CA HIS A 118 8.06 3.07 -6.22
C HIS A 118 9.57 2.82 -6.36
N ILE A 119 10.06 2.51 -7.57
CA ILE A 119 11.50 2.41 -7.88
C ILE A 119 12.20 3.74 -7.59
N MET A 120 11.57 4.86 -7.97
CA MET A 120 12.10 6.21 -7.82
C MET A 120 11.84 6.84 -6.44
N ASP A 121 11.29 6.08 -5.49
CA ASP A 121 11.15 6.54 -4.12
C ASP A 121 12.44 6.24 -3.35
N PRO A 122 13.16 7.24 -2.80
CA PRO A 122 14.39 7.00 -2.03
C PRO A 122 14.17 6.08 -0.82
N LYS A 123 12.97 6.07 -0.24
CA LYS A 123 12.63 5.28 0.94
C LYS A 123 12.49 3.80 0.63
N TYR A 124 11.82 3.47 -0.47
CA TYR A 124 11.56 2.08 -0.85
C TYR A 124 12.61 1.58 -1.85
N ASN A 125 12.97 2.38 -2.85
CA ASN A 125 14.00 2.10 -3.83
C ASN A 125 13.95 0.65 -4.35
N ARG A 126 12.77 0.25 -4.82
CA ARG A 126 12.41 -1.09 -5.32
C ARG A 126 12.23 -2.21 -4.29
N GLU A 127 12.36 -1.90 -3.00
CA GLU A 127 12.13 -2.87 -1.94
C GLU A 127 10.74 -3.52 -2.09
N HIS A 128 10.68 -4.82 -1.89
CA HIS A 128 9.48 -5.63 -2.08
C HIS A 128 8.96 -5.84 -3.51
N LEU A 129 9.50 -5.18 -4.54
CA LEU A 129 9.15 -5.51 -5.93
C LEU A 129 9.76 -6.85 -6.39
N SER A 130 9.09 -7.53 -7.33
CA SER A 130 9.67 -8.66 -8.06
C SER A 130 10.48 -8.20 -9.27
N THR A 131 11.39 -9.04 -9.77
CA THR A 131 12.14 -8.76 -11.00
C THR A 131 11.19 -8.48 -12.18
N GLU A 132 10.13 -9.26 -12.32
CA GLU A 132 9.10 -9.04 -13.37
C GLU A 132 8.45 -7.65 -13.26
N GLN A 133 8.18 -7.16 -12.03
CA GLN A 133 7.64 -5.82 -11.83
C GLN A 133 8.65 -4.72 -12.15
N GLU A 134 9.93 -4.93 -11.86
CA GLU A 134 11.01 -4.04 -12.29
C GLU A 134 11.08 -3.99 -13.82
N ASP A 135 11.09 -5.14 -14.49
CA ASP A 135 11.16 -5.26 -15.95
C ASP A 135 9.99 -4.54 -16.64
N ILE A 136 8.76 -4.68 -16.12
CA ILE A 136 7.57 -3.99 -16.63
C ILE A 136 7.72 -2.47 -16.56
N ALA A 137 8.25 -1.95 -15.46
CA ALA A 137 8.46 -0.50 -15.29
C ALA A 137 9.56 0.03 -16.22
N GLU A 138 10.63 -0.75 -16.39
CA GLU A 138 11.76 -0.44 -17.26
C GLU A 138 11.39 -0.47 -18.75
N GLU A 139 10.66 -1.50 -19.18
CA GLU A 139 10.15 -1.58 -20.54
C GLU A 139 9.22 -0.39 -20.84
N TRP A 140 8.35 -0.05 -19.89
CA TRP A 140 7.45 1.09 -20.06
C TRP A 140 8.20 2.41 -20.21
N ILE A 141 9.20 2.70 -19.36
CA ILE A 141 9.96 3.95 -19.50
C ILE A 141 10.85 3.95 -20.75
N SER A 142 11.45 2.81 -21.11
CA SER A 142 12.25 2.68 -22.33
C SER A 142 11.42 2.98 -23.58
N ASN A 143 10.14 2.58 -23.60
CA ASN A 143 9.26 2.78 -24.74
C ASN A 143 8.66 4.18 -24.81
N ASN A 144 8.37 4.82 -23.68
CA ASN A 144 7.66 6.10 -23.64
C ASN A 144 8.59 7.32 -23.47
N TYR A 145 9.66 7.19 -22.69
CA TYR A 145 10.59 8.27 -22.35
C TYR A 145 12.03 7.74 -22.17
N PRO A 146 12.65 7.18 -23.23
CA PRO A 146 13.97 6.56 -23.18
C PRO A 146 15.07 7.51 -22.65
N GLU A 147 14.89 8.83 -22.79
CA GLU A 147 15.82 9.84 -22.29
C GLU A 147 16.00 9.83 -20.76
N TYR A 148 15.02 9.31 -20.00
CA TYR A 148 15.09 9.25 -18.54
C TYR A 148 15.65 7.93 -18.01
N LEU A 149 15.73 6.89 -18.85
CA LEU A 149 16.21 5.56 -18.47
C LEU A 149 17.63 5.58 -17.86
N PRO A 150 18.63 6.29 -18.44
CA PRO A 150 19.99 6.30 -17.89
C PRO A 150 20.05 6.76 -16.44
N GLY A 151 19.34 7.83 -16.07
CA GLY A 151 19.40 8.30 -14.70
C GLY A 151 18.48 7.53 -13.73
N ILE A 152 17.45 6.83 -14.22
CA ILE A 152 16.72 5.84 -13.41
C ILE A 152 17.67 4.69 -13.06
N MET A 153 18.45 4.20 -14.03
CA MET A 153 19.47 3.18 -13.79
C MET A 153 20.55 3.68 -12.83
N ALA A 154 21.03 4.91 -13.00
CA ALA A 154 21.96 5.55 -12.07
C ALA A 154 21.39 5.64 -10.64
N PHE A 155 20.10 5.94 -10.50
CA PHE A 155 19.42 5.97 -9.20
C PHE A 155 19.35 4.58 -8.56
N LYS A 156 19.00 3.54 -9.34
CA LYS A 156 18.93 2.15 -8.87
C LYS A 156 20.25 1.66 -8.29
N ILE A 157 21.38 2.04 -8.90
CA ILE A 157 22.73 1.66 -8.45
C ILE A 157 23.31 2.63 -7.41
N LYS A 158 22.57 3.68 -7.03
CA LYS A 158 23.02 4.72 -6.10
C LYS A 158 24.33 5.38 -6.57
N ASP A 159 24.40 5.64 -7.86
CA ASP A 159 25.57 6.23 -8.52
C ASP A 159 25.92 7.59 -7.88
N ASP A 160 27.15 7.72 -7.38
CA ASP A 160 27.63 8.90 -6.69
C ASP A 160 28.07 10.04 -7.62
N GLU A 161 28.23 9.76 -8.90
CA GLU A 161 28.45 10.77 -9.95
C GLU A 161 27.14 11.49 -10.28
N PHE A 162 26.00 10.77 -10.26
CA PHE A 162 24.66 11.33 -10.50
C PHE A 162 23.98 11.86 -9.24
N PHE A 163 24.11 11.17 -8.11
CA PHE A 163 23.39 11.48 -6.87
C PHE A 163 24.37 11.67 -5.69
N PRO A 164 24.34 12.81 -4.99
CA PRO A 164 25.24 13.02 -3.85
C PRO A 164 25.05 11.95 -2.78
N LYS A 165 26.13 11.24 -2.40
CA LYS A 165 26.11 10.19 -1.36
C LYS A 165 25.38 10.60 -0.09
N THR A 166 25.56 11.86 0.33
CA THR A 166 24.91 12.43 1.52
C THR A 166 23.38 12.39 1.47
N MET A 167 22.80 12.50 0.27
CA MET A 167 21.35 12.45 0.08
C MET A 167 20.80 11.02 0.11
N LEU A 168 21.64 10.02 -0.17
CA LEU A 168 21.28 8.60 -0.20
C LEU A 168 21.53 7.89 1.14
N GLN A 169 21.98 8.60 2.18
CA GLN A 169 22.11 8.07 3.53
C GLN A 169 20.74 7.86 4.18
N GLU A 170 20.57 6.78 4.93
CA GLU A 170 19.29 6.40 5.54
C GLU A 170 18.70 7.47 6.47
N ASN A 171 19.55 8.17 7.23
CA ASN A 171 19.12 9.28 8.09
C ASN A 171 18.49 10.44 7.31
N VAL A 172 18.98 10.70 6.09
CA VAL A 172 18.45 11.74 5.20
C VAL A 172 17.19 11.27 4.49
N ILE A 173 17.20 10.03 4.00
CA ILE A 173 16.04 9.40 3.35
C ILE A 173 14.85 9.35 4.31
N ASN A 174 15.06 8.85 5.54
CA ASN A 174 13.99 8.72 6.55
C ASN A 174 13.60 10.05 7.20
N GLY A 175 14.45 11.07 7.10
CA GLY A 175 14.19 12.41 7.64
C GLY A 175 13.24 13.27 6.80
N PHE A 176 12.97 12.88 5.55
CA PHE A 176 12.13 13.65 4.63
C PHE A 176 11.07 12.78 3.95
N SER A 177 9.95 13.40 3.55
CA SER A 177 9.08 12.75 2.56
C SER A 177 9.79 12.71 1.21
N SER A 178 9.50 11.69 0.40
CA SER A 178 10.11 11.48 -0.92
C SER A 178 10.01 12.74 -1.80
N SER A 179 8.89 13.45 -1.71
CA SER A 179 8.72 14.72 -2.43
C SER A 179 9.60 15.87 -1.95
N LYS A 180 9.83 15.96 -0.64
CA LYS A 180 10.71 16.97 -0.07
C LYS A 180 12.15 16.65 -0.42
N TRP A 181 12.50 15.37 -0.43
CA TRP A 181 13.79 14.87 -0.90
C TRP A 181 14.06 15.27 -2.35
N TRP A 182 13.13 14.98 -3.27
CA TRP A 182 13.26 15.34 -4.69
C TRP A 182 13.31 16.86 -4.93
N LYS A 183 12.57 17.67 -4.15
CA LYS A 183 12.68 19.15 -4.20
C LYS A 183 14.03 19.67 -3.72
N ILE A 184 14.63 19.02 -2.72
CA ILE A 184 15.98 19.38 -2.25
C ILE A 184 17.00 19.01 -3.31
N MET A 185 16.87 17.83 -3.92
CA MET A 185 17.72 17.39 -5.04
C MET A 185 17.64 18.34 -6.22
N GLU A 186 16.44 18.73 -6.65
CA GLU A 186 16.25 19.70 -7.74
C GLU A 186 17.01 20.99 -7.47
N LYS A 187 16.94 21.53 -6.23
CA LYS A 187 17.66 22.75 -5.84
C LYS A 187 19.18 22.58 -5.83
N LYS A 188 19.67 21.40 -5.40
CA LYS A 188 21.10 21.09 -5.38
C LYS A 188 21.68 20.94 -6.79
N LEU A 189 20.94 20.31 -7.69
CA LEU A 189 21.35 20.05 -9.07
C LEU A 189 21.20 21.29 -9.97
N ARG A 190 20.24 22.19 -9.66
CA ARG A 190 20.07 23.48 -10.36
C ARG A 190 21.23 24.46 -10.13
N ASN A 191 22.12 24.20 -9.16
CA ASN A 191 23.20 25.12 -8.82
C ASN A 191 24.26 25.12 -9.95
N PRO A 192 24.57 26.26 -10.60
CA PRO A 192 25.36 26.31 -11.84
C PRO A 192 26.85 25.89 -11.71
N LEU A 193 27.30 25.55 -10.51
CA LEU A 193 28.66 25.04 -10.25
C LEU A 193 28.80 23.52 -10.54
N ASN A 194 27.70 22.79 -10.77
CA ASN A 194 27.67 21.34 -11.00
C ASN A 194 27.32 20.94 -12.45
N CYS A 195 27.58 21.80 -13.44
CA CYS A 195 27.24 21.54 -14.84
C CYS A 195 28.25 20.59 -15.52
N GLN A 196 28.09 19.28 -15.28
CA GLN A 196 28.48 18.21 -16.20
C GLN A 196 27.22 17.67 -16.89
N GLU A 197 27.34 17.04 -18.06
CA GLU A 197 26.19 16.51 -18.83
C GLU A 197 25.28 15.59 -17.99
N ASP A 198 25.84 14.83 -17.05
CA ASP A 198 25.13 13.93 -16.11
C ASP A 198 24.23 14.67 -15.09
N SER A 199 24.54 15.93 -14.79
CA SER A 199 23.72 16.81 -13.93
C SER A 199 22.40 17.19 -14.60
N ALA A 200 22.38 17.26 -15.94
CA ALA A 200 21.18 17.57 -16.70
C ALA A 200 20.15 16.42 -16.66
N ILE A 201 20.61 15.16 -16.74
CA ILE A 201 19.76 13.95 -16.65
C ILE A 201 19.19 13.81 -15.23
N SER A 202 20.03 14.02 -14.21
CA SER A 202 19.61 14.01 -12.80
C SER A 202 18.54 15.07 -12.49
N PHE A 203 18.68 16.26 -13.07
CA PHE A 203 17.70 17.33 -12.96
C PHE A 203 16.39 17.01 -13.70
N GLN A 204 16.48 16.44 -14.90
CA GLN A 204 15.33 15.99 -15.69
C GLN A 204 14.49 14.93 -14.96
N ILE A 205 15.14 14.00 -14.25
CA ILE A 205 14.46 13.00 -13.41
C ILE A 205 13.76 13.65 -12.22
N CYS A 206 14.38 14.64 -11.58
CA CYS A 206 13.70 15.40 -10.53
C CYS A 206 12.40 16.02 -11.07
N CYS A 207 12.41 16.56 -12.29
CA CYS A 207 11.21 17.09 -12.93
C CYS A 207 10.19 16.00 -13.29
N LEU A 208 10.61 14.84 -13.79
CA LEU A 208 9.72 13.70 -14.07
C LEU A 208 9.00 13.25 -12.79
N VAL A 209 9.74 12.97 -11.72
CA VAL A 209 9.17 12.48 -10.45
C VAL A 209 8.22 13.50 -9.82
N LEU A 210 8.53 14.80 -9.92
CA LEU A 210 7.63 15.86 -9.46
C LEU A 210 6.36 15.99 -10.31
N ARG A 211 6.40 15.59 -11.60
CA ARG A 211 5.24 15.59 -12.53
C ARG A 211 4.39 14.33 -12.46
N LEU A 212 4.98 13.17 -12.17
CA LEU A 212 4.27 11.91 -11.89
C LEU A 212 3.37 12.00 -10.64
N ARG A 213 3.44 13.12 -9.91
CA ARG A 213 2.73 13.39 -8.66
C ARG A 213 1.37 14.08 -8.83
N HIS A 214 0.76 14.05 -10.01
CA HIS A 214 -0.64 14.47 -10.12
C HIS A 214 -1.52 13.61 -9.18
N PRO A 215 -2.52 14.22 -8.54
CA PRO A 215 -3.11 13.70 -7.32
C PRO A 215 -3.83 12.38 -7.56
N LEU A 216 -3.82 11.56 -6.51
CA LEU A 216 -4.56 10.31 -6.32
C LEU A 216 -6.09 10.43 -6.48
N SER A 217 -6.63 11.47 -7.13
CA SER A 217 -8.07 11.60 -7.40
C SER A 217 -8.60 10.41 -8.20
N ASP A 218 -7.76 9.86 -9.10
CA ASP A 218 -8.10 8.66 -9.88
C ASP A 218 -7.81 7.37 -9.09
N PHE A 219 -7.02 7.43 -8.02
CA PHE A 219 -6.76 6.31 -7.11
C PHE A 219 -7.94 6.07 -6.15
N PHE A 220 -8.70 7.12 -5.81
CA PHE A 220 -9.98 6.95 -5.10
C PHE A 220 -11.01 6.19 -5.95
N GLN A 221 -10.93 6.25 -7.29
CA GLN A 221 -11.73 5.36 -8.16
C GLN A 221 -11.27 3.89 -8.10
N LEU A 222 -10.00 3.63 -7.76
CA LEU A 222 -9.46 2.27 -7.57
C LEU A 222 -9.76 1.71 -6.17
N LEU A 223 -9.82 2.54 -5.12
CA LEU A 223 -10.37 2.16 -3.80
C LEU A 223 -11.87 1.81 -3.87
N ILE A 224 -12.62 2.44 -4.79
CA ILE A 224 -14.01 2.04 -5.11
C ILE A 224 -14.07 0.59 -5.64
N LEU A 225 -13.01 0.04 -6.24
CA LEU A 225 -13.00 -1.36 -6.71
C LEU A 225 -12.84 -2.40 -5.61
N PHE A 226 -12.37 -2.03 -4.41
CA PHE A 226 -12.48 -2.93 -3.26
C PHE A 226 -13.95 -3.13 -2.81
N GLY A 227 -14.87 -2.23 -3.20
CA GLY A 227 -16.25 -2.15 -2.67
C GLY A 227 -17.36 -2.26 -3.73
N ARG A 228 -17.05 -2.14 -5.02
CA ARG A 228 -18.00 -2.44 -6.11
C ARG A 228 -17.86 -3.89 -6.56
N ASN A 229 -18.63 -4.76 -5.92
CA ASN A 229 -19.23 -5.94 -6.54
C ASN A 229 -20.75 -5.80 -6.42
N TYR A 230 -21.35 -5.13 -7.40
CA TYR A 230 -22.73 -5.26 -7.86
C TYR A 230 -22.64 -4.68 -9.28
N GLU A 231 -22.47 -5.47 -10.32
CA GLU A 231 -23.48 -6.37 -10.83
C GLU A 231 -22.98 -7.81 -11.00
N ILE A 232 -23.83 -8.70 -10.54
CA ILE A 232 -23.89 -10.10 -10.92
C ILE A 232 -24.22 -10.10 -12.41
N ASP A 233 -23.39 -10.71 -13.24
CA ASP A 233 -23.85 -11.22 -14.54
C ASP A 233 -24.97 -12.22 -14.23
N SER A 234 -26.20 -11.73 -14.29
CA SER A 234 -27.39 -12.55 -14.34
C SER A 234 -27.81 -12.64 -15.81
N GLU A 235 -27.64 -13.87 -16.32
CA GLU A 235 -28.02 -14.42 -17.64
C GLU A 235 -27.05 -14.20 -18.81
#